data_AF-A0A7X8Q570-F1
#
_entry.id   AF-A0A7X8Q570-F1
#
_cell.length_a   1.000
_cell.length_b   1.000
_cell.length_c   1.000
_cell.angle_alpha   90.00
_cell.angle_beta   90.00
_cell.angle_gamma   90.00
#
_symmetry.space_group_name_H-M   'P 1'
#
loop_
_entity.id
_entity.type
_entity.pdbx_description
1 polymer ?
#
loop_
_entity_poly.entity_id
_entity_poly.type
_entity_poly.pdbx_seq_one_letter_code
_entity_poly.pdbx_strand_id
1 'polypeptide(L)'
;MAESIHLIIGTPDNLPVFSKKEDIHTMKRYLELYAHRMQISVAGYRFKSGVLHLLVGEHERLKQFLDGVLDAFVYYYSTQHNKELRFVYKMRQRLSAKERTQLLRYIHQGEDNSLEEYERYSRYVKRELVSVPLGWSLLSGNFRDRETFLQHMVREPEPAYAQLFTSIEVFEPDKLSKRRARAKAFLDQFLESRALSLEELMREEHRSSRFELIRAFREETDLSFRDIGYVLGMSHTSVIRILREG
;
A
#
# COMPACT_ATOMS: atom_id res chain seq x y z
N MET A 1 -24.28 5.56 -17.62
CA MET A 1 -22.80 5.60 -17.65
C MET A 1 -22.31 4.62 -16.61
N ALA A 2 -21.35 3.76 -16.91
CA ALA A 2 -20.77 2.88 -15.90
C ALA A 2 -20.08 3.74 -14.84
N GLU A 3 -20.43 3.55 -13.57
CA GLU A 3 -19.76 4.22 -12.46
C GLU A 3 -18.37 3.62 -12.26
N SER A 4 -17.43 4.47 -11.85
CA SER A 4 -16.06 4.04 -11.57
C SER A 4 -15.55 4.60 -10.26
N ILE A 5 -14.65 3.85 -9.66
CA ILE A 5 -14.09 4.11 -8.34
C ILE A 5 -12.58 4.25 -8.49
N HIS A 6 -12.05 5.37 -7.96
CA HIS A 6 -10.62 5.55 -7.80
C HIS A 6 -10.20 5.02 -6.43
N LEU A 7 -9.40 3.97 -6.46
CA LEU A 7 -8.80 3.37 -5.29
C LEU A 7 -7.35 3.86 -5.17
N ILE A 8 -7.00 4.35 -3.98
CA ILE A 8 -5.63 4.72 -3.62
C ILE A 8 -5.21 3.77 -2.51
N ILE A 9 -4.26 2.89 -2.79
CA ILE A 9 -3.78 1.86 -1.88
C ILE A 9 -2.35 2.21 -1.49
N GLY A 10 -2.04 2.29 -0.21
CA GLY A 10 -0.68 2.55 0.25
C GLY A 10 -0.47 2.09 1.68
N THR A 11 0.68 2.43 2.25
CA THR A 11 1.03 2.05 3.62
C THR A 11 0.99 3.28 4.54
N PRO A 12 0.61 3.13 5.83
CA PRO A 12 0.56 4.24 6.78
C PRO A 12 1.88 5.01 6.96
N ASP A 13 3.01 4.37 6.67
CA ASP A 13 4.36 4.95 6.84
C ASP A 13 5.03 5.27 5.48
N ASN A 14 4.26 5.27 4.39
CA ASN A 14 4.75 5.46 3.01
C ASN A 14 5.99 4.60 2.69
N LEU A 15 5.97 3.34 3.17
CA LEU A 15 7.02 2.37 2.90
C LEU A 15 7.16 2.17 1.39
N PRO A 16 8.39 2.08 0.86
CA PRO A 16 8.66 1.89 -0.56
C PRO A 16 8.43 0.43 -0.99
N VAL A 17 7.20 -0.07 -0.82
CA VAL A 17 6.79 -1.46 -1.05
C VAL A 17 6.96 -1.90 -2.52
N PHE A 18 6.81 -0.96 -3.46
CA PHE A 18 6.90 -1.19 -4.89
C PHE A 18 8.24 -0.70 -5.47
N SER A 19 9.31 -0.83 -4.68
CA SER A 19 10.67 -0.44 -5.11
C SER A 19 11.36 -1.48 -5.99
N LYS A 20 10.97 -2.77 -5.90
CA LYS A 20 11.52 -3.85 -6.75
C LYS A 20 10.52 -4.26 -7.83
N LYS A 21 11.04 -4.58 -9.02
CA LYS A 21 10.22 -5.07 -10.15
C LYS A 21 9.43 -6.34 -9.81
N GLU A 22 9.99 -7.21 -8.97
CA GLU A 22 9.33 -8.45 -8.53
C GLU A 22 8.09 -8.19 -7.67
N ASP A 23 8.19 -7.23 -6.74
CA ASP A 23 7.07 -6.81 -5.89
C ASP A 23 5.94 -6.22 -6.76
N ILE A 24 6.29 -5.37 -7.72
CA ILE A 24 5.34 -4.83 -8.70
C ILE A 24 4.69 -5.97 -9.51
N HIS A 25 5.47 -6.89 -10.04
CA HIS A 25 4.99 -8.01 -10.85
C HIS A 25 4.03 -8.91 -10.08
N THR A 26 4.36 -9.20 -8.82
CA THR A 26 3.54 -10.04 -7.95
C THR A 26 2.22 -9.36 -7.62
N MET A 27 2.22 -8.06 -7.29
CA MET A 27 0.99 -7.30 -7.09
C MET A 27 0.12 -7.28 -8.35
N LYS A 28 0.72 -7.05 -9.52
CA LYS A 28 0.00 -7.12 -10.81
C LYS A 28 -0.68 -8.47 -11.00
N ARG A 29 0.04 -9.57 -10.78
CA ARG A 29 -0.51 -10.93 -10.91
C ARG A 29 -1.72 -11.15 -9.99
N TYR A 30 -1.66 -10.68 -8.74
CA TYR A 30 -2.80 -10.79 -7.82
C TYR A 30 -3.98 -9.94 -8.28
N LEU A 31 -3.75 -8.69 -8.71
CA LEU A 31 -4.80 -7.85 -9.27
C LEU A 31 -5.50 -8.55 -10.45
N GLU A 32 -4.75 -9.11 -11.40
CA GLU A 32 -5.28 -9.82 -12.57
C GLU A 32 -6.12 -11.04 -12.15
N LEU A 33 -5.56 -11.89 -11.27
CA LEU A 33 -6.21 -13.12 -10.81
C LEU A 33 -7.53 -12.83 -10.11
N TYR A 34 -7.53 -11.88 -9.16
CA TYR A 34 -8.72 -11.54 -8.38
C TYR A 34 -9.72 -10.74 -9.21
N ALA A 35 -9.28 -9.88 -10.13
CA ALA A 35 -10.17 -9.16 -11.05
C ALA A 35 -10.93 -10.16 -11.93
N HIS A 36 -10.23 -11.14 -12.50
CA HIS A 36 -10.85 -12.20 -13.28
C HIS A 36 -11.83 -13.04 -12.44
N ARG A 37 -11.40 -13.52 -11.26
CA ARG A 37 -12.22 -14.36 -10.37
C ARG A 37 -13.49 -13.66 -9.89
N MET A 38 -13.43 -12.35 -9.68
CA MET A 38 -14.54 -11.55 -9.17
C MET A 38 -15.29 -10.76 -10.25
N GLN A 39 -14.91 -10.94 -11.52
CA GLN A 39 -15.46 -10.22 -12.67
C GLN A 39 -15.38 -8.68 -12.53
N ILE A 40 -14.33 -8.20 -11.88
CA ILE A 40 -14.09 -6.77 -11.70
C ILE A 40 -13.33 -6.22 -12.89
N SER A 41 -13.86 -5.15 -13.45
CA SER A 41 -13.26 -4.46 -14.57
C SER A 41 -12.25 -3.42 -14.06
N VAL A 42 -10.98 -3.56 -14.44
CA VAL A 42 -9.90 -2.63 -14.08
C VAL A 42 -9.57 -1.76 -15.30
N ALA A 43 -9.76 -0.45 -15.19
CA ALA A 43 -9.54 0.50 -16.29
C ALA A 43 -8.06 0.86 -16.42
N GLY A 44 -7.35 0.92 -15.31
CA GLY A 44 -5.94 1.21 -15.28
C GLY A 44 -5.38 1.28 -13.87
N TYR A 45 -4.06 1.31 -13.79
CA TYR A 45 -3.34 1.34 -12.53
C TYR A 45 -1.99 2.06 -12.69
N ARG A 46 -1.51 2.66 -11.60
CA ARG A 46 -0.17 3.24 -11.53
C ARG A 46 0.48 2.89 -10.21
N PHE A 47 1.67 2.32 -10.30
CA PHE A 47 2.55 2.11 -9.15
C PHE A 47 3.43 3.36 -8.96
N LYS A 48 3.57 3.75 -7.70
CA LYS A 48 4.62 4.60 -7.15
C LYS A 48 5.31 3.81 -6.04
N SER A 49 6.47 4.27 -5.58
CA SER A 49 7.31 3.58 -4.60
C SER A 49 6.53 2.96 -3.43
N GLY A 50 5.55 3.67 -2.84
CA GLY A 50 4.72 3.15 -1.73
C GLY A 50 3.21 3.13 -1.96
N VAL A 51 2.76 3.50 -3.17
CA VAL A 51 1.34 3.73 -3.45
C VAL A 51 0.92 3.14 -4.79
N LEU A 52 -0.27 2.56 -4.83
CA LEU A 52 -0.93 2.04 -6.01
C LEU A 52 -2.23 2.81 -6.23
N HIS A 53 -2.33 3.47 -7.38
CA HIS A 53 -3.59 4.02 -7.88
C HIS A 53 -4.26 2.99 -8.78
N LEU A 54 -5.55 2.77 -8.59
CA LEU A 54 -6.38 1.88 -9.40
C LEU A 54 -7.66 2.61 -9.79
N LEU A 55 -8.04 2.51 -11.07
CA LEU A 55 -9.36 2.89 -11.53
C LEU A 55 -10.12 1.62 -11.88
N VAL A 56 -11.21 1.36 -11.17
CA VAL A 56 -12.04 0.16 -11.34
C VAL A 56 -13.48 0.55 -11.65
N GLY A 57 -14.20 -0.32 -12.35
CA GLY A 57 -15.65 -0.23 -12.43
C GLY A 57 -16.28 -0.49 -11.06
N GLU A 58 -17.40 0.18 -10.78
CA GLU A 58 -18.18 -0.11 -9.57
C GLU A 58 -18.70 -1.56 -9.59
N HIS A 59 -18.55 -2.25 -8.47
CA HIS A 59 -18.94 -3.66 -8.34
C HIS A 59 -19.26 -4.01 -6.89
N GLU A 60 -20.29 -4.82 -6.65
CA GLU A 60 -20.72 -5.21 -5.29
C GLU A 60 -19.62 -5.97 -4.51
N ARG A 61 -18.78 -6.70 -5.24
CA ARG A 61 -17.68 -7.50 -4.69
C ARG A 61 -16.36 -6.73 -4.54
N LEU A 62 -16.36 -5.41 -4.72
CA LEU A 62 -15.13 -4.63 -4.75
C LEU A 62 -14.31 -4.74 -3.45
N LYS A 63 -15.00 -4.77 -2.30
CA LYS A 63 -14.34 -4.95 -1.00
C LYS A 63 -13.66 -6.32 -0.91
N GLN A 64 -14.36 -7.39 -1.31
CA GLN A 64 -13.79 -8.75 -1.31
C GLN A 64 -12.57 -8.86 -2.23
N PHE A 65 -12.60 -8.16 -3.37
CA PHE A 65 -11.48 -8.08 -4.30
C PHE A 65 -10.27 -7.40 -3.66
N LEU A 66 -10.48 -6.25 -3.03
CA LEU A 66 -9.42 -5.53 -2.33
C LEU A 66 -8.83 -6.37 -1.21
N ASP A 67 -9.67 -6.90 -0.32
CA ASP A 67 -9.22 -7.71 0.81
C ASP A 67 -8.40 -8.93 0.30
N GLY A 68 -8.89 -9.64 -0.72
CA GLY A 68 -8.18 -10.79 -1.30
C GLY A 68 -6.84 -10.45 -1.95
N VAL A 69 -6.76 -9.34 -2.69
CA VAL A 69 -5.50 -8.88 -3.31
C VAL A 69 -4.50 -8.46 -2.23
N LEU A 70 -4.95 -7.65 -1.26
CA LEU A 70 -4.10 -7.11 -0.22
C LEU A 70 -3.60 -8.20 0.72
N ASP A 71 -4.45 -9.14 1.14
CA ASP A 71 -4.05 -10.24 2.01
C ASP A 71 -3.01 -11.14 1.32
N ALA A 72 -3.24 -11.49 0.05
CA ALA A 72 -2.30 -12.29 -0.73
C ALA A 72 -0.95 -11.60 -0.89
N PHE A 73 -0.95 -10.28 -1.10
CA PHE A 73 0.28 -9.52 -1.25
C PHE A 73 1.00 -9.30 0.08
N VAL A 74 0.28 -9.00 1.15
CA VAL A 74 0.86 -8.86 2.51
C VAL A 74 1.55 -10.15 2.90
N TYR A 75 0.91 -11.31 2.69
CA TYR A 75 1.51 -12.62 2.95
C TYR A 75 2.82 -12.83 2.17
N TYR A 76 2.80 -12.55 0.86
CA TYR A 76 3.99 -12.62 0.00
C TYR A 76 5.11 -11.71 0.52
N TYR A 77 4.82 -10.43 0.71
CA TYR A 77 5.81 -9.43 1.08
C TYR A 77 6.42 -9.73 2.45
N SER A 78 5.60 -10.13 3.42
CA SER A 78 6.07 -10.47 4.75
C SER A 78 6.97 -11.70 4.76
N THR A 79 6.69 -12.68 3.90
CA THR A 79 7.54 -13.87 3.77
C THR A 79 8.86 -13.54 3.05
N GLN A 80 8.83 -12.75 1.97
CA GLN A 80 10.03 -12.45 1.18
C GLN A 80 10.99 -11.47 1.85
N HIS A 81 10.47 -10.46 2.56
CA HIS A 81 11.29 -9.40 3.13
C HIS A 81 11.43 -9.48 4.66
N ASN A 82 10.84 -10.50 5.30
CA ASN A 82 10.76 -10.66 6.76
C ASN A 82 10.27 -9.37 7.46
N LYS A 83 9.28 -8.71 6.87
CA LYS A 83 8.72 -7.43 7.34
C LYS A 83 7.21 -7.51 7.40
N GLU A 84 6.62 -7.13 8.52
CA GLU A 84 5.18 -6.98 8.61
C GLU A 84 4.73 -5.83 7.70
N LEU A 85 3.79 -6.11 6.81
CA LEU A 85 3.24 -5.12 5.89
C LEU A 85 1.77 -4.91 6.19
N ARG A 86 1.34 -3.65 6.15
CA ARG A 86 -0.07 -3.30 6.23
C ARG A 86 -0.42 -2.27 5.18
N PHE A 87 -1.48 -2.55 4.42
CA PHE A 87 -2.08 -1.58 3.53
C PHE A 87 -3.27 -0.88 4.15
N VAL A 88 -3.48 0.35 3.70
CA VAL A 88 -4.70 1.12 3.86
C VAL A 88 -5.11 1.56 2.48
N TYR A 89 -6.42 1.62 2.23
CA TYR A 89 -6.95 2.14 0.99
C TYR A 89 -7.92 3.29 1.26
N LYS A 90 -7.98 4.22 0.30
CA LYS A 90 -9.00 5.26 0.20
C LYS A 90 -9.81 5.00 -1.06
N MET A 91 -11.13 5.17 -0.97
CA MET A 91 -12.03 5.07 -2.13
C MET A 91 -12.60 6.44 -2.47
N ARG A 92 -12.46 6.87 -3.71
CA ARG A 92 -13.17 8.03 -4.25
C ARG A 92 -14.19 7.56 -5.27
N GLN A 93 -15.46 7.81 -4.98
CA GLN A 93 -16.60 7.50 -5.84
C GLN A 93 -17.11 8.76 -6.54
N ARG A 94 -18.03 8.59 -7.49
CA ARG A 94 -18.72 9.68 -8.19
C ARG A 94 -17.76 10.70 -8.83
N LEU A 95 -16.68 10.20 -9.41
CA LEU A 95 -15.72 11.02 -10.15
C LEU A 95 -16.45 11.73 -11.30
N SER A 96 -16.20 13.03 -11.49
CA SER A 96 -16.68 13.73 -12.68
C SER A 96 -16.01 13.16 -13.95
N ALA A 97 -16.61 13.40 -15.12
CA ALA A 97 -16.01 12.96 -16.38
C ALA A 97 -14.61 13.58 -16.61
N LYS A 98 -14.44 14.86 -16.19
CA LYS A 98 -13.14 15.55 -16.19
C LYS A 98 -12.15 14.86 -15.25
N GLU A 99 -12.53 14.58 -14.01
CA GLU A 99 -11.68 13.84 -13.06
C GLU A 99 -11.26 12.46 -13.59
N ARG A 100 -12.19 11.70 -14.19
CA ARG A 100 -11.88 10.39 -14.79
C ARG A 100 -10.83 10.50 -15.90
N THR A 101 -10.97 11.49 -16.78
CA THR A 101 -9.98 11.77 -17.83
C THR A 101 -8.62 12.11 -17.24
N GLN A 102 -8.57 13.01 -16.25
CA GLN A 102 -7.32 13.42 -15.62
C GLN A 102 -6.66 12.27 -14.85
N LEU A 103 -7.45 11.40 -14.21
CA LEU A 103 -6.95 10.21 -13.52
C LEU A 103 -6.39 9.17 -14.50
N LEU A 104 -7.07 8.92 -15.62
CA LEU A 104 -6.54 8.03 -16.66
C LEU A 104 -5.21 8.56 -17.21
N ARG A 105 -5.14 9.84 -17.56
CA ARG A 105 -3.87 10.49 -17.95
C ARG A 105 -2.79 10.31 -16.90
N TYR A 106 -3.12 10.59 -15.64
CA TYR A 106 -2.21 10.40 -14.51
C TYR A 106 -1.73 8.95 -14.38
N ILE A 107 -2.60 7.97 -14.60
CA ILE A 107 -2.28 6.54 -14.58
C ILE A 107 -1.31 6.17 -15.71
N HIS A 108 -1.58 6.68 -16.93
CA HIS A 108 -0.80 6.41 -18.14
C HIS A 108 0.54 7.16 -18.23
N GLN A 109 0.85 8.03 -17.28
CA GLN A 109 2.13 8.73 -17.21
C GLN A 109 3.20 8.02 -16.38
N GLY A 110 2.91 6.89 -15.73
CA GLY A 110 3.93 6.15 -14.97
C GLY A 110 5.00 5.56 -15.90
N GLU A 111 6.27 5.59 -15.47
CA GLU A 111 7.44 5.13 -16.24
C GLU A 111 7.32 3.68 -16.78
N ASP A 112 6.52 2.82 -16.12
CA ASP A 112 6.24 1.43 -16.53
C ASP A 112 5.01 1.26 -17.46
N ASN A 113 4.33 2.35 -17.84
CA ASN A 113 3.12 2.35 -18.69
C ASN A 113 3.00 3.66 -19.50
N SER A 114 4.14 4.22 -19.96
CA SER A 114 4.10 5.48 -20.72
C SER A 114 3.35 5.28 -22.05
N LEU A 115 2.53 6.25 -22.44
CA LEU A 115 1.86 6.20 -23.74
C LEU A 115 2.85 6.32 -24.92
N GLU A 116 4.11 6.73 -24.68
CA GLU A 116 5.22 6.58 -25.64
C GLU A 116 5.57 5.11 -25.93
N GLU A 117 5.51 4.23 -24.91
CA GLU A 117 5.57 2.78 -25.14
C GLU A 117 4.27 2.27 -25.78
N TYR A 118 3.10 2.81 -25.45
CA TYR A 118 1.84 2.37 -26.05
C TYR A 118 1.73 2.69 -27.55
N GLU A 119 2.14 3.88 -28.00
CA GLU A 119 2.15 4.24 -29.43
C GLU A 119 3.20 3.44 -30.21
N ARG A 120 4.39 3.21 -29.64
CA ARG A 120 5.47 2.42 -30.26
C ARG A 120 5.25 0.90 -30.21
N TYR A 121 4.57 0.39 -29.19
CA TYR A 121 4.42 -1.04 -28.89
C TYR A 121 2.96 -1.49 -28.76
N SER A 122 1.99 -0.80 -29.38
CA SER A 122 0.58 -1.25 -29.44
C SER A 122 0.40 -2.71 -29.91
N ARG A 123 1.39 -3.26 -30.63
CA ARG A 123 1.48 -4.66 -31.08
C ARG A 123 2.06 -5.64 -30.05
N TYR A 124 2.65 -5.16 -28.95
CA TYR A 124 3.44 -5.93 -27.97
C TYR A 124 3.01 -5.73 -26.50
N VAL A 125 2.05 -4.87 -26.17
CA VAL A 125 1.48 -4.77 -24.82
C VAL A 125 0.73 -6.07 -24.51
N LYS A 126 1.43 -7.02 -23.86
CA LYS A 126 0.96 -8.40 -23.63
C LYS A 126 0.29 -8.63 -22.27
N ARG A 127 0.12 -7.62 -21.40
CA ARG A 127 -0.49 -7.82 -20.07
C ARG A 127 -1.38 -6.65 -19.64
N GLU A 128 -2.68 -6.94 -19.61
CA GLU A 128 -3.81 -6.02 -19.51
C GLU A 128 -4.27 -5.82 -18.05
N LEU A 129 -3.63 -4.90 -17.34
CA LEU A 129 -4.31 -4.25 -16.21
C LEU A 129 -4.77 -2.83 -16.56
N VAL A 130 -4.46 -2.37 -17.77
CA VAL A 130 -4.98 -1.15 -18.38
C VAL A 130 -5.94 -1.55 -19.50
N SER A 131 -7.25 -1.48 -19.22
CA SER A 131 -8.28 -1.79 -20.22
C SER A 131 -8.66 -0.53 -21.00
N VAL A 132 -8.09 -0.38 -22.19
CA VAL A 132 -8.49 0.67 -23.15
C VAL A 132 -9.98 0.60 -23.49
N PRO A 133 -10.59 -0.58 -23.74
CA PRO A 133 -12.04 -0.67 -23.93
C PRO A 133 -12.85 -0.14 -22.74
N LEU A 134 -12.43 -0.44 -21.50
CA LEU A 134 -13.12 0.07 -20.33
C LEU A 134 -12.91 1.59 -20.16
N GLY A 135 -11.67 2.08 -20.28
CA GLY A 135 -11.36 3.52 -20.23
C GLY A 135 -12.14 4.30 -21.28
N TRP A 136 -12.24 3.77 -22.50
CA TRP A 136 -13.08 4.30 -23.57
C TRP A 136 -14.56 4.28 -23.17
N SER A 137 -15.08 3.16 -22.68
CA SER A 137 -16.49 3.05 -22.27
C SER A 137 -16.88 4.07 -21.19
N LEU A 138 -15.97 4.33 -20.23
CA LEU A 138 -16.15 5.29 -19.13
C LEU A 138 -16.20 6.75 -19.60
N LEU A 139 -15.71 7.01 -20.82
CA LEU A 139 -15.56 8.35 -21.41
C LEU A 139 -16.16 8.44 -22.82
N SER A 140 -16.95 7.45 -23.23
CA SER A 140 -17.44 7.28 -24.61
C SER A 140 -18.33 8.42 -25.11
N GLY A 141 -18.90 9.24 -24.20
CA GLY A 141 -19.64 10.46 -24.54
C GLY A 141 -18.77 11.72 -24.73
N ASN A 142 -17.47 11.65 -24.40
CA ASN A 142 -16.55 12.80 -24.43
C ASN A 142 -15.68 12.87 -25.68
N PHE A 143 -15.70 11.82 -26.49
CA PHE A 143 -14.77 11.65 -27.59
C PHE A 143 -15.49 11.01 -28.78
N ARG A 144 -15.14 11.44 -29.98
CA ARG A 144 -15.80 11.02 -31.22
C ARG A 144 -15.47 9.59 -31.64
N ASP A 145 -14.21 9.19 -31.41
CA ASP A 145 -13.68 7.88 -31.78
C ASP A 145 -12.51 7.48 -30.86
N ARG A 146 -12.16 6.19 -30.95
CA ARG A 146 -11.10 5.58 -30.14
C ARG A 146 -9.73 6.17 -30.40
N GLU A 147 -9.46 6.69 -31.60
CA GLU A 147 -8.15 7.28 -31.91
C GLU A 147 -7.97 8.60 -31.17
N THR A 148 -9.00 9.45 -31.20
CA THR A 148 -9.06 10.71 -30.47
C THR A 148 -8.92 10.50 -28.97
N PHE A 149 -9.51 9.43 -28.42
CA PHE A 149 -9.29 9.04 -27.02
C PHE A 149 -7.82 8.86 -26.69
N LEU A 150 -7.14 8.03 -27.47
CA LEU A 150 -5.77 7.63 -27.22
C LEU A 150 -4.86 8.86 -27.27
N GLN A 151 -5.01 9.69 -28.31
CA GLN A 151 -4.31 10.98 -28.44
C GLN A 151 -4.60 11.94 -27.28
N HIS A 152 -5.76 11.84 -26.64
CA HIS A 152 -6.07 12.64 -25.46
C HIS A 152 -5.52 12.05 -24.17
N MET A 153 -5.38 10.73 -24.06
CA MET A 153 -4.85 10.08 -22.85
C MET A 153 -3.33 10.20 -22.73
N VAL A 154 -2.60 10.46 -23.84
CA VAL A 154 -1.13 10.65 -23.79
C VAL A 154 -0.71 11.94 -23.12
N ARG A 155 -1.63 12.90 -23.01
CA ARG A 155 -1.32 14.23 -22.50
C ARG A 155 -1.15 14.19 -20.99
N GLU A 156 -0.33 15.11 -20.50
CA GLU A 156 -0.20 15.30 -19.06
C GLU A 156 -1.54 15.64 -18.41
N PRO A 157 -1.79 15.17 -17.18
CA PRO A 157 -2.88 15.67 -16.40
C PRO A 157 -2.66 17.15 -16.11
N GLU A 158 -3.75 17.90 -16.00
CA GLU A 158 -3.72 19.29 -15.58
C GLU A 158 -2.98 19.40 -14.22
N PRO A 159 -2.10 20.40 -14.02
CA PRO A 159 -1.27 20.50 -12.80
C PRO A 159 -2.06 20.43 -11.50
N ALA A 160 -3.24 21.04 -11.45
CA ALA A 160 -4.13 20.99 -10.28
C ALA A 160 -4.57 19.56 -9.94
N TYR A 161 -4.82 18.72 -10.94
CA TYR A 161 -5.18 17.31 -10.73
C TYR A 161 -3.97 16.46 -10.38
N ALA A 162 -2.80 16.72 -10.98
CA ALA A 162 -1.55 16.05 -10.59
C ALA A 162 -1.23 16.31 -9.10
N GLN A 163 -1.38 17.56 -8.65
CA GLN A 163 -1.24 17.94 -7.24
C GLN A 163 -2.30 17.28 -6.36
N LEU A 164 -3.58 17.29 -6.80
CA LEU A 164 -4.66 16.62 -6.08
C LEU A 164 -4.36 15.13 -5.88
N PHE A 165 -4.02 14.41 -6.95
CA PHE A 165 -3.74 12.98 -6.87
C PHE A 165 -2.54 12.68 -5.99
N THR A 166 -1.52 13.54 -5.96
CA THR A 166 -0.38 13.40 -5.05
C THR A 166 -0.77 13.70 -3.59
N SER A 167 -1.61 14.71 -3.34
CA SER A 167 -2.02 15.07 -1.97
C SER A 167 -2.83 13.97 -1.27
N ILE A 168 -3.57 13.17 -2.04
CA ILE A 168 -4.38 12.06 -1.49
C ILE A 168 -3.58 10.79 -1.23
N GLU A 169 -2.30 10.73 -1.66
CA GLU A 169 -1.36 9.62 -1.41
C GLU A 169 -0.83 9.61 0.03
N VAL A 170 -1.15 10.62 0.84
CA VAL A 170 -0.70 10.69 2.24
C VAL A 170 -1.58 9.80 3.12
N PHE A 171 -1.04 8.68 3.59
CA PHE A 171 -1.70 7.82 4.57
C PHE A 171 -1.20 8.21 5.96
N GLU A 172 -2.11 8.54 6.87
CA GLU A 172 -1.69 8.80 8.25
C GLU A 172 -1.31 7.50 8.95
N PRO A 173 -0.24 7.50 9.77
CA PRO A 173 0.04 6.41 10.68
C PRO A 173 -1.17 6.16 11.57
N ASP A 174 -1.66 4.93 11.57
CA ASP A 174 -2.79 4.57 12.42
C ASP A 174 -2.39 4.54 13.92
N LYS A 175 -3.38 4.38 14.81
CA LYS A 175 -3.14 4.36 16.25
C LYS A 175 -2.14 3.26 16.67
N LEU A 176 -2.16 2.11 15.99
CA LEU A 176 -1.27 0.99 16.30
C LEU A 176 0.16 1.29 15.82
N SER A 177 0.34 1.81 14.61
CA SER A 177 1.65 2.26 14.09
C SER A 177 2.25 3.34 14.99
N LYS A 178 1.45 4.36 15.38
CA LYS A 178 1.88 5.40 16.33
C LYS A 178 2.30 4.81 17.68
N ARG A 179 1.53 3.86 18.22
CA ARG A 179 1.87 3.14 19.46
C ARG A 179 3.19 2.38 19.34
N ARG A 180 3.36 1.57 18.28
CA ARG A 180 4.59 0.80 18.03
C ARG A 180 5.81 1.70 17.81
N ALA A 181 5.64 2.85 17.14
CA ALA A 181 6.71 3.82 16.96
C ALA A 181 7.17 4.42 18.31
N ARG A 182 6.22 4.81 19.18
CA ARG A 182 6.54 5.26 20.55
C ARG A 182 7.23 4.16 21.36
N ALA A 183 6.75 2.92 21.23
CA ALA A 183 7.33 1.78 21.90
C ALA A 183 8.79 1.54 21.48
N LYS A 184 9.05 1.64 20.17
CA LYS A 184 10.40 1.51 19.63
C LYS A 184 11.31 2.65 20.08
N ALA A 185 10.84 3.90 20.04
CA ALA A 185 11.61 5.04 20.54
C ALA A 185 11.98 4.89 22.02
N PHE A 186 11.06 4.37 22.84
CA PHE A 186 11.31 4.07 24.24
C PHE A 186 12.37 2.97 24.43
N LEU A 187 12.28 1.87 23.65
CA LEU A 187 13.32 0.83 23.63
C LEU A 187 14.68 1.42 23.26
N ASP A 188 14.73 2.19 22.17
CA ASP A 188 15.97 2.75 21.64
C ASP A 188 16.62 3.68 22.70
N GLN A 189 15.83 4.52 23.40
CA GLN A 189 16.31 5.35 24.50
C GLN A 189 16.84 4.52 25.69
N PHE A 190 16.15 3.44 26.06
CA PHE A 190 16.59 2.55 27.13
C PHE A 190 17.92 1.88 26.78
N LEU A 191 18.04 1.36 25.55
CA LEU A 191 19.25 0.73 25.03
C LEU A 191 20.44 1.70 25.03
N GLU A 192 20.23 2.93 24.56
CA GLU A 192 21.24 4.00 24.59
C GLU A 192 21.68 4.32 26.02
N SER A 193 20.75 4.45 26.96
CA SER A 193 21.06 4.76 28.36
C SER A 193 21.90 3.68 29.06
N ARG A 194 21.84 2.44 28.56
CA ARG A 194 22.58 1.29 29.09
C ARG A 194 23.78 0.91 28.24
N ALA A 195 24.03 1.62 27.13
CA ALA A 195 25.04 1.28 26.13
C ALA A 195 24.95 -0.18 25.66
N LEU A 196 23.72 -0.67 25.43
CA LEU A 196 23.43 -2.03 24.98
C LEU A 196 22.82 -2.02 23.58
N SER A 197 23.15 -3.03 22.79
CA SER A 197 22.36 -3.42 21.62
C SER A 197 21.16 -4.29 22.02
N LEU A 198 20.17 -4.39 21.13
CA LEU A 198 19.04 -5.30 21.34
C LEU A 198 19.51 -6.76 21.46
N GLU A 199 20.51 -7.17 20.67
CA GLU A 199 21.06 -8.53 20.69
C GLU A 199 21.74 -8.86 22.02
N GLU A 200 22.47 -7.90 22.60
CA GLU A 200 23.05 -8.02 23.94
C GLU A 200 21.96 -8.10 25.01
N LEU A 201 20.96 -7.20 24.97
CA LEU A 201 19.84 -7.21 25.91
C LEU A 201 19.13 -8.57 25.97
N MET A 202 19.13 -9.33 24.88
CA MET A 202 18.48 -10.65 24.79
C MET A 202 19.29 -11.81 25.41
N ARG A 203 20.57 -11.59 25.79
CA ARG A 203 21.41 -12.60 26.46
C ARG A 203 20.98 -12.85 27.90
N GLU A 204 21.20 -14.05 28.43
CA GLU A 204 20.70 -14.42 29.77
C GLU A 204 21.24 -13.52 30.90
N GLU A 205 22.47 -13.03 30.77
CA GLU A 205 23.10 -12.09 31.70
C GLU A 205 22.34 -10.76 31.87
N HIS A 206 21.53 -10.36 30.90
CA HIS A 206 20.72 -9.14 30.93
C HIS A 206 19.25 -9.37 31.29
N ARG A 207 18.94 -10.49 31.95
CA ARG A 207 17.57 -10.82 32.37
C ARG A 207 16.94 -9.75 33.28
N SER A 208 17.70 -9.17 34.21
CA SER A 208 17.24 -8.07 35.06
C SER A 208 16.93 -6.82 34.24
N SER A 209 17.78 -6.44 33.28
CA SER A 209 17.54 -5.31 32.38
C SER A 209 16.28 -5.50 31.54
N ARG A 210 16.01 -6.72 31.06
CA ARG A 210 14.74 -7.02 30.35
C ARG A 210 13.52 -6.85 31.25
N PHE A 211 13.62 -7.30 32.51
CA PHE A 211 12.54 -7.10 33.48
C PHE A 211 12.28 -5.62 33.75
N GLU A 212 13.33 -4.84 34.01
CA GLU A 212 13.25 -3.39 34.20
C GLU A 212 12.59 -2.70 33.00
N LEU A 213 13.02 -3.03 31.78
CA LEU A 213 12.44 -2.49 30.57
C LEU A 213 10.97 -2.84 30.40
N ILE A 214 10.58 -4.11 30.60
CA ILE A 214 9.18 -4.54 30.47
C ILE A 214 8.31 -3.86 31.53
N ARG A 215 8.84 -3.69 32.75
CA ARG A 215 8.16 -2.97 33.82
C ARG A 215 7.98 -1.49 33.46
N ALA A 216 9.04 -0.82 33.00
CA ALA A 216 8.98 0.58 32.56
C ALA A 216 7.99 0.77 31.41
N PHE A 217 7.97 -0.13 30.42
CA PHE A 217 6.95 -0.14 29.38
C PHE A 217 5.53 -0.18 29.93
N ARG A 218 5.27 -0.95 30.99
CA ARG A 218 3.93 -1.09 31.59
C ARG A 218 3.54 0.08 32.47
N GLU A 219 4.51 0.73 33.11
CA GLU A 219 4.28 1.86 34.01
C GLU A 219 4.19 3.19 33.24
N GLU A 220 4.96 3.36 32.16
CA GLU A 220 5.13 4.63 31.47
C GLU A 220 4.38 4.72 30.13
N THR A 221 3.80 3.61 29.65
CA THR A 221 3.11 3.59 28.35
C THR A 221 1.79 2.81 28.38
N ASP A 222 0.92 3.06 27.40
CA ASP A 222 -0.36 2.35 27.21
C ASP A 222 -0.22 1.04 26.39
N LEU A 223 1.01 0.55 26.25
CA LEU A 223 1.33 -0.58 25.37
C LEU A 223 0.85 -1.91 25.94
N SER A 224 0.30 -2.74 25.06
CA SER A 224 -0.09 -4.10 25.41
C SER A 224 1.14 -5.03 25.45
N PHE A 225 1.04 -6.18 26.11
CA PHE A 225 2.09 -7.20 26.07
C PHE A 225 2.44 -7.67 24.66
N ARG A 226 1.50 -7.57 23.71
CA ARG A 226 1.77 -7.87 22.29
C ARG A 226 2.63 -6.79 21.63
N ASP A 227 2.39 -5.52 21.94
CA ASP A 227 3.20 -4.42 21.40
C ASP A 227 4.62 -4.45 21.97
N ILE A 228 4.75 -4.73 23.27
CA ILE A 228 6.06 -4.91 23.92
C ILE A 228 6.80 -6.11 23.31
N GLY A 229 6.11 -7.25 23.16
CA GLY A 229 6.69 -8.44 22.54
C GLY A 229 7.14 -8.16 21.10
N TYR A 230 6.34 -7.43 20.32
CA TYR A 230 6.70 -7.01 18.97
C TYR A 230 8.01 -6.23 18.94
N VAL A 231 8.17 -5.21 19.80
CA VAL A 231 9.37 -4.36 19.83
C VAL A 231 10.60 -5.12 20.32
N LEU A 232 10.43 -6.07 21.24
CA LEU A 232 11.52 -6.90 21.76
C LEU A 232 11.84 -8.12 20.88
N GLY A 233 11.09 -8.38 19.81
CA GLY A 233 11.23 -9.61 19.03
C GLY A 233 10.85 -10.89 19.80
N MET A 234 9.93 -10.79 20.75
CA MET A 234 9.49 -11.88 21.63
C MET A 234 7.99 -12.14 21.54
N SER A 235 7.55 -13.34 21.91
CA SER A 235 6.12 -13.59 22.09
C SER A 235 5.56 -12.82 23.29
N HIS A 236 4.30 -12.37 23.20
CA HIS A 236 3.61 -11.73 24.34
C HIS A 236 3.58 -12.61 25.60
N THR A 237 3.55 -13.95 25.45
CA THR A 237 3.64 -14.89 26.56
C THR A 237 5.00 -14.86 27.25
N SER A 238 6.08 -14.68 26.49
CA SER A 238 7.43 -14.55 27.06
C SER A 238 7.56 -13.26 27.86
N VAL A 239 6.99 -12.17 27.37
CA VAL A 239 6.95 -10.88 28.08
C VAL A 239 6.20 -11.01 29.42
N ILE A 240 5.01 -11.62 29.41
CA ILE A 240 4.22 -11.86 30.64
C ILE A 240 5.00 -12.71 31.63
N ARG A 241 5.69 -13.75 31.16
CA ARG A 241 6.49 -14.63 32.02
C ARG A 241 7.62 -13.87 32.69
N ILE A 242 8.40 -13.08 31.93
CA ILE A 242 9.49 -12.27 32.50
C ILE A 242 8.97 -11.32 33.57
N LEU A 243 7.84 -10.65 33.34
CA LEU A 243 7.25 -9.73 34.32
C LEU A 243 6.73 -10.43 35.59
N ARG A 244 6.38 -11.71 35.52
CA ARG A 244 5.92 -12.49 36.68
C ARG A 244 7.06 -13.14 37.49
N GLU A 245 8.18 -13.41 36.83
CA GLU A 245 9.32 -14.12 37.40
C GLU A 245 10.42 -13.20 37.93
N GLY A 246 10.40 -11.91 37.59
CA GLY A 246 11.27 -10.88 38.18
C GLY A 246 10.59 -10.16 39.33
#